data_AF-A0A947UI84-F1
#
_entry.id   AF-A0A947UI84-F1
#
_cell.length_a   1.000
_cell.length_b   1.000
_cell.length_c   1.000
_cell.angle_alpha   90.00
_cell.angle_beta   90.00
_cell.angle_gamma   90.00
#
_symmetry.space_group_name_H-M   'P 1'
#
loop_
_entity.id
_entity.type
_entity.pdbx_description
1 polymer ?
#
loop_
_entity_poly.entity_id
_entity_poly.type
_entity_poly.pdbx_seq_one_letter_code
_entity_poly.pdbx_strand_id
1 'polypeptide(L)'
;MSDRKRIDRDVVDFEPHDALFAGRDGLALIESFLQQLASFDVRFTSAFLEFDPPQTAKLRRLARSSFPRADIIVHKDLAKRNRVLEISTDVIRPS
;
A
#
# COMPACT_ATOMS: atom_id res chain seq x y z
N MET A 1 25.25 0.27 -2.12
CA MET A 1 25.01 1.01 -3.37
C MET A 1 24.57 0.01 -4.44
N SER A 2 23.46 0.26 -5.13
CA SER A 2 23.07 -0.29 -6.46
C SER A 2 21.60 -0.73 -6.54
N ASP A 3 20.65 0.22 -6.42
CA ASP A 3 19.28 0.06 -6.93
C ASP A 3 18.93 1.13 -7.99
N ARG A 4 19.91 1.92 -8.44
CA ARG A 4 19.75 3.02 -9.40
C ARG A 4 19.52 2.58 -10.86
N LYS A 5 19.31 1.29 -11.15
CA LYS A 5 19.40 0.76 -12.53
C LYS A 5 18.14 0.11 -13.10
N ARG A 6 16.97 0.27 -12.47
CA ARG A 6 15.69 -0.26 -13.02
C ARG A 6 14.50 0.70 -12.91
N ILE A 7 14.76 1.99 -12.80
CA ILE A 7 13.69 2.99 -12.95
C ILE A 7 13.88 3.59 -14.34
N ASP A 8 12.87 3.48 -15.17
CA ASP A 8 12.88 4.05 -16.52
C ASP A 8 13.06 5.57 -16.42
N ARG A 9 13.78 6.17 -17.37
CA ARG A 9 14.11 7.60 -17.30
C ARG A 9 12.86 8.47 -17.22
N ASP A 10 11.81 8.08 -17.92
CA ASP A 10 10.53 8.76 -17.93
C ASP A 10 9.85 8.75 -16.54
N VAL A 11 9.99 7.68 -15.75
CA VAL A 11 9.38 7.61 -14.41
C VAL A 11 10.09 8.57 -13.45
N VAL A 12 11.42 8.69 -13.55
CA VAL A 12 12.22 9.63 -12.73
C VAL A 12 11.87 11.09 -13.02
N ASP A 13 11.59 11.40 -14.28
CA ASP A 13 11.35 12.77 -14.73
C ASP A 13 9.92 13.25 -14.45
N PHE A 14 8.94 12.34 -14.31
CA PHE A 14 7.51 12.68 -14.15
C PHE A 14 6.89 12.34 -12.79
N GLU A 15 7.45 11.39 -12.02
CA GLU A 15 6.94 11.12 -10.67
C GLU A 15 7.62 12.02 -9.60
N PRO A 16 6.90 12.43 -8.55
CA PRO A 16 7.50 13.13 -7.43
C PRO A 16 8.66 12.31 -6.84
N HIS A 17 9.81 12.94 -6.65
CA HIS A 17 11.01 12.26 -6.13
C HIS A 17 10.75 11.54 -4.80
N ASP A 18 9.89 12.10 -3.95
CA ASP A 18 9.53 11.49 -2.67
C ASP A 18 8.71 10.20 -2.82
N ALA A 19 7.97 10.02 -3.92
CA ALA A 19 7.25 8.78 -4.24
C ALA A 19 8.22 7.72 -4.81
N LEU A 20 9.18 8.15 -5.63
CA LEU A 20 10.20 7.30 -6.25
C LEU A 20 11.23 6.73 -5.26
N PHE A 21 11.59 7.50 -4.24
CA PHE A 21 12.67 7.16 -3.31
C PHE A 21 12.20 6.81 -1.89
N ALA A 22 10.92 6.41 -1.73
CA ALA A 22 10.24 6.10 -0.47
C ALA A 22 10.78 4.83 0.26
N GLY A 23 12.07 4.79 0.56
CA GLY A 23 12.76 3.71 1.26
C GLY A 23 13.24 2.57 0.35
N ARG A 24 13.90 1.56 0.94
CA ARG A 24 14.51 0.43 0.21
C ARG A 24 13.50 -0.44 -0.55
N ASP A 25 12.21 -0.32 -0.26
CA ASP A 25 11.15 -1.08 -0.91
C ASP A 25 9.94 -0.25 -1.37
N GLY A 26 10.06 1.09 -1.38
CA GLY A 26 9.03 1.99 -1.89
C GLY A 26 7.77 2.10 -1.01
N LEU A 27 7.76 1.55 0.20
CA LEU A 27 6.59 1.51 1.08
C LEU A 27 6.56 2.58 2.17
N ALA A 28 7.56 3.44 2.28
CA ALA A 28 7.66 4.39 3.41
C ALA A 28 6.43 5.31 3.54
N LEU A 29 5.87 5.76 2.42
CA LEU A 29 4.66 6.59 2.41
C LEU A 29 3.44 5.81 2.92
N ILE A 30 3.29 4.55 2.49
CA ILE A 30 2.19 3.70 2.95
C ILE A 30 2.36 3.34 4.43
N GLU A 31 3.58 3.09 4.89
CA GLU A 31 3.88 2.87 6.32
C GLU A 31 3.51 4.07 7.17
N SER A 32 3.93 5.27 6.78
CA SER A 32 3.58 6.51 7.47
C SER A 32 2.07 6.73 7.49
N PHE A 33 1.41 6.53 6.36
CA PHE A 33 -0.05 6.69 6.25
C PHE A 33 -0.81 5.75 7.18
N LEU A 34 -0.48 4.45 7.17
CA LEU A 34 -1.13 3.46 8.04
C LEU A 34 -0.87 3.73 9.52
N GLN A 35 0.33 4.20 9.88
CA GLN A 35 0.64 4.63 11.24
C GLN A 35 -0.19 5.84 11.67
N GLN A 36 -0.34 6.84 10.80
CA GLN A 36 -1.16 8.03 11.07
C GLN A 36 -2.64 7.66 11.24
N LEU A 37 -3.20 6.85 10.35
CA LEU A 37 -4.58 6.38 10.46
C LEU A 37 -4.83 5.65 11.79
N ALA A 38 -3.91 4.76 12.18
CA ALA A 38 -4.03 4.03 13.44
C ALA A 38 -3.82 4.92 14.67
N SER A 39 -2.92 5.90 14.61
CA SER A 39 -2.55 6.75 15.76
C SER A 39 -3.56 7.86 16.04
N PHE A 40 -4.20 8.41 15.01
CA PHE A 40 -5.18 9.48 15.15
C PHE A 40 -6.62 8.98 15.38
N ASP A 41 -6.81 7.66 15.55
CA ASP A 41 -8.13 7.01 15.68
C ASP A 41 -9.12 7.49 14.61
N VAL A 42 -8.62 7.66 13.38
CA VAL A 42 -9.44 8.15 12.28
C VAL A 42 -10.49 7.11 11.98
N ARG A 43 -11.76 7.49 12.07
CA ARG A 43 -12.86 6.64 11.62
C ARG A 43 -12.91 6.65 10.10
N PHE A 44 -12.62 5.50 9.51
CA PHE A 44 -12.85 5.21 8.10
C PHE A 44 -13.60 3.89 7.99
N THR A 45 -14.30 3.68 6.88
CA THR A 45 -15.00 2.42 6.56
C THR A 45 -14.13 1.53 5.68
N SER A 46 -13.50 2.13 4.66
CA SER A 46 -12.56 1.46 3.75
C SER A 46 -11.40 2.38 3.34
N ALA A 47 -10.22 1.81 3.18
CA ALA A 47 -9.05 2.45 2.59
C ALA A 47 -8.51 1.61 1.43
N PHE A 48 -8.14 2.27 0.32
CA PHE A 48 -7.62 1.62 -0.88
C PHE A 48 -6.23 2.17 -1.20
N LEU A 49 -5.26 1.28 -1.31
CA LEU A 49 -3.85 1.62 -1.51
C LEU A 49 -3.32 0.93 -2.74
N GLU A 50 -2.84 1.71 -3.72
CA GLU A 50 -2.13 1.18 -4.89
C GLU A 50 -0.73 0.72 -4.48
N PHE A 51 -0.25 -0.37 -5.10
CA PHE A 51 1.06 -0.93 -4.83
C PHE A 51 1.55 -1.87 -5.93
N ASP A 52 2.85 -2.16 -5.94
CA ASP A 52 3.46 -3.11 -6.88
C ASP A 52 3.39 -4.57 -6.40
N PRO A 53 3.15 -5.56 -7.30
CA PRO A 53 2.96 -6.96 -6.91
C PRO A 53 3.99 -7.56 -5.92
N PRO A 54 5.31 -7.30 -6.03
CA PRO A 54 6.30 -7.81 -5.07
C PRO A 54 6.07 -7.35 -3.62
N GLN A 55 5.39 -6.23 -3.41
CA GLN A 55 5.12 -5.66 -2.08
C GLN A 55 3.93 -6.34 -1.36
N THR A 56 3.15 -7.18 -2.05
CA THR A 56 1.90 -7.78 -1.53
C THR A 56 2.03 -8.34 -0.10
N ALA A 57 3.05 -9.18 0.14
CA ALA A 57 3.20 -9.88 1.41
C ALA A 57 3.54 -8.92 2.56
N LYS A 58 4.40 -7.93 2.30
CA LYS A 58 4.80 -6.93 3.29
C LYS A 58 3.62 -6.01 3.62
N LEU A 59 2.91 -5.52 2.60
CA LEU A 59 1.74 -4.66 2.77
C LEU A 59 0.60 -5.33 3.53
N ARG A 60 0.32 -6.60 3.21
CA ARG A 60 -0.63 -7.41 3.98
C ARG A 60 -0.23 -7.47 5.46
N ARG A 61 1.03 -7.80 5.77
CA ARG A 61 1.49 -7.87 7.17
C ARG A 61 1.32 -6.53 7.88
N LEU A 62 1.75 -5.45 7.23
CA LEU A 62 1.65 -4.09 7.76
C LEU A 62 0.19 -3.71 8.08
N ALA A 63 -0.72 -3.92 7.13
CA ALA A 63 -2.14 -3.65 7.33
C ALA A 63 -2.77 -4.48 8.46
N ARG A 64 -2.44 -5.78 8.59
CA ARG A 64 -2.90 -6.62 9.72
C ARG A 64 -2.37 -6.11 11.05
N SER A 65 -1.12 -5.65 11.10
CA SER A 65 -0.51 -5.11 12.31
C SER A 65 -1.16 -3.78 12.73
N SER A 66 -1.47 -2.90 11.76
CA SER A 66 -2.13 -1.62 12.03
C SER A 66 -3.61 -1.76 12.37
N PHE A 67 -4.33 -2.69 11.71
CA PHE A 67 -5.77 -2.89 11.86
C PHE A 67 -6.12 -4.38 12.06
N PRO A 68 -5.90 -4.94 13.27
CA PRO A 68 -6.04 -6.39 13.51
C PRO A 68 -7.44 -6.97 13.30
N ARG A 69 -8.48 -6.11 13.30
CA ARG A 69 -9.88 -6.50 13.13
C ARG A 69 -10.45 -6.18 11.74
N ALA A 70 -9.68 -5.51 10.88
CA ALA A 70 -10.13 -5.16 9.55
C ALA A 70 -10.08 -6.37 8.60
N ASP A 71 -10.99 -6.38 7.62
CA ASP A 71 -10.85 -7.25 6.47
C ASP A 71 -9.82 -6.69 5.48
N ILE A 72 -9.00 -7.56 4.90
CA ILE A 72 -7.84 -7.18 4.07
C ILE A 72 -7.83 -7.97 2.77
N ILE A 73 -8.28 -7.30 1.71
CA ILE A 73 -8.46 -7.86 0.37
C ILE A 73 -7.38 -7.29 -0.55
N VAL A 74 -6.88 -8.10 -1.48
CA VAL A 74 -5.99 -7.62 -2.56
C VAL A 74 -6.72 -7.81 -3.88
N HIS A 75 -6.94 -6.70 -4.56
CA HIS A 75 -7.55 -6.64 -5.88
C HIS A 75 -6.49 -6.72 -6.96
N LYS A 76 -6.88 -7.36 -8.06
CA LYS A 76 -6.06 -7.46 -9.27
C LYS A 76 -6.51 -6.45 -10.30
N ASP A 77 -5.56 -5.90 -11.05
CA ASP A 77 -5.84 -5.09 -12.23
C ASP A 77 -6.34 -5.96 -13.41
N LEU A 78 -6.63 -5.31 -14.54
CA LEU A 78 -7.06 -5.99 -15.78
C LEU A 78 -5.97 -6.95 -16.32
N ALA A 79 -4.69 -6.69 -16.02
CA ALA A 79 -3.57 -7.56 -16.34
C ALA A 79 -3.37 -8.69 -15.32
N LYS A 80 -4.31 -8.89 -14.39
CA LYS A 80 -4.33 -9.93 -13.35
C LYS A 80 -3.18 -9.83 -12.35
N ARG A 81 -2.59 -8.64 -12.20
CA ARG A 81 -1.53 -8.35 -11.23
C ARG A 81 -2.14 -7.74 -9.98
N ASN A 82 -1.63 -8.13 -8.81
CA ASN A 82 -2.01 -7.50 -7.55
C ASN A 82 -1.67 -6.02 -7.63
N ARG A 83 -2.65 -5.15 -7.38
CA ARG A 83 -2.47 -3.72 -7.59
C ARG A 83 -3.08 -2.85 -6.51
N VAL A 84 -4.16 -3.29 -5.86
CA VAL A 84 -4.82 -2.50 -4.81
C VAL A 84 -5.02 -3.33 -3.56
N LEU A 85 -4.61 -2.80 -2.41
CA LEU A 85 -4.92 -3.34 -1.09
C LEU A 85 -6.14 -2.59 -0.55
N GLU A 86 -7.19 -3.32 -0.22
CA GLU A 86 -8.35 -2.79 0.51
C GLU A 86 -8.24 -3.16 1.98
N ILE A 87 -8.49 -2.19 2.86
CA ILE A 87 -8.62 -2.37 4.30
C ILE A 87 -10.02 -1.89 4.69
N SER A 88 -10.88 -2.80 5.14
CA SER A 88 -12.26 -2.50 5.51
C SER A 88 -12.49 -2.78 7.00
N THR A 89 -12.83 -1.73 7.75
CA THR A 89 -13.00 -1.74 9.22
C THR A 89 -14.45 -2.04 9.62
N ASP A 90 -15.40 -1.74 8.73
CA ASP A 90 -16.76 -2.25 8.82
C ASP A 90 -16.76 -3.67 8.26
N VAL A 91 -17.14 -4.63 9.11
CA VAL A 91 -17.35 -6.01 8.66
C VAL A 91 -18.61 -6.02 7.80
N ILE A 92 -18.48 -5.77 6.50
CA ILE A 92 -19.53 -6.10 5.54
C ILE A 92 -19.53 -7.63 5.44
N ARG A 93 -20.30 -8.28 6.32
CA ARG A 93 -20.60 -9.71 6.13
C ARG A 93 -21.48 -9.80 4.89
N PRO A 94 -21.05 -10.47 3.81
CA PRO A 94 -21.98 -10.82 2.74
C PRO A 94 -23.02 -11.75 3.35
N SER A 95 -24.29 -11.38 3.19
CA SER A 95 -25.46 -12.24 3.42
C SER A 95 -25.53 -13.38 2.41
#